data_AF-A0A7S1ZS15-F1
#
_entry.id   AF-A0A7S1ZS15-F1
#
_cell.length_a   1.000
_cell.length_b   1.000
_cell.length_c   1.000
_cell.angle_alpha   90.00
_cell.angle_beta   90.00
_cell.angle_gamma   90.00
#
_symmetry.space_group_name_H-M   'P 1'
#
loop_
_entity.id
_entity.type
_entity.pdbx_description
1 polymer ?
#
loop_
_entity_poly.entity_id
_entity_poly.type
_entity_poly.pdbx_seq_one_letter_code
_entity_poly.pdbx_strand_id
1 'polypeptide(L)'
;AEADNNIMSENMNIKSSNPGYSGTGYVDFGGVGTWLEFTSVDGGTGGECQLQFKYAAGSEINRACDVSINGQPVGTAIFNRTEDWSDWQHEVIQATCQPGANAIRLTVSSN
;
A
#
# COMPACT_ATOMS: atom_id res chain seq x y z
N ALA A 1 -6.95 1.97 7.17
CA ALA A 1 -6.29 0.84 7.86
C ALA A 1 -4.80 1.15 7.92
N GLU A 2 -4.12 0.90 9.04
CA GLU A 2 -2.67 1.13 9.16
C GLU A 2 -1.89 -0.07 8.62
N ALA A 3 -0.78 0.17 7.92
CA ALA A 3 -0.01 -0.88 7.22
C ALA A 3 0.69 -1.87 8.17
N ASP A 4 1.13 -1.39 9.34
CA ASP A 4 1.89 -2.10 10.37
C ASP A 4 1.11 -3.19 11.13
N ASN A 5 -0.18 -3.37 10.83
CA ASN A 5 -1.06 -4.35 11.47
C ASN A 5 -1.61 -5.42 10.52
N ASN A 6 -0.98 -5.63 9.36
CA ASN A 6 -1.49 -6.53 8.32
C ASN A 6 -0.54 -7.68 7.97
N ILE A 7 -0.97 -8.52 7.01
CA ILE A 7 -0.19 -9.66 6.55
C ILE A 7 0.73 -9.20 5.42
N MET A 8 2.01 -9.55 5.51
CA MET A 8 3.03 -9.22 4.51
C MET A 8 3.85 -10.46 4.15
N SER A 9 4.43 -10.46 2.95
CA SER A 9 5.33 -11.51 2.50
C SER A 9 6.63 -11.54 3.31
N GLU A 10 7.37 -12.64 3.22
CA GLU A 10 8.74 -12.73 3.75
C GLU A 10 9.63 -11.62 3.17
N ASN A 11 10.62 -11.16 3.95
CA ASN A 11 11.57 -10.08 3.62
C ASN A 11 10.99 -8.65 3.59
N MET A 12 9.77 -8.44 4.10
CA MET A 12 9.27 -7.12 4.46
C MET A 12 9.41 -6.90 5.97
N ASN A 13 9.61 -5.65 6.37
CA ASN A 13 9.87 -5.31 7.78
C ASN A 13 8.97 -4.17 8.23
N ILE A 14 8.53 -4.20 9.49
CA ILE A 14 7.93 -3.03 10.13
C ILE A 14 9.06 -2.18 10.71
N LYS A 15 9.06 -0.88 10.39
CA LYS A 15 10.04 0.09 10.87
C LYS A 15 9.35 1.32 11.44
N SER A 16 10.11 2.09 12.21
CA SER A 16 9.67 3.33 12.86
C SER A 16 10.77 4.41 12.85
N SER A 17 11.82 4.22 12.05
CA SER A 17 13.00 5.10 12.06
C SER A 17 12.80 6.41 11.29
N ASN A 18 11.90 6.44 10.31
CA ASN A 18 11.59 7.65 9.53
C ASN A 18 10.37 8.33 10.15
N PRO A 19 10.42 9.62 10.52
CA PRO A 19 9.25 10.31 11.09
C PRO A 19 8.16 10.53 10.04
N GLY A 20 6.93 10.81 10.48
CA GLY A 20 5.81 11.21 9.61
C GLY A 20 4.80 10.09 9.27
N TYR A 21 5.01 8.86 9.71
CA TYR A 21 4.03 7.77 9.62
C TYR A 21 2.87 7.95 10.62
N SER A 22 1.79 7.19 10.40
CA SER A 22 0.68 7.00 11.34
C SER A 22 0.76 5.61 11.99
N GLY A 23 0.06 5.40 13.11
CA GLY A 23 0.12 4.12 13.82
C GLY A 23 1.41 3.93 14.62
N THR A 24 1.90 2.69 14.70
CA THR A 24 3.11 2.33 15.46
C THR A 24 4.37 2.26 14.59
N GLY A 25 4.19 2.20 13.28
CA GLY A 25 5.27 2.21 12.30
C GLY A 25 4.76 2.22 10.86
N TYR A 26 5.65 1.85 9.94
CA TYR A 26 5.36 1.67 8.53
C TYR A 26 6.00 0.39 8.03
N VAL A 27 5.49 -0.12 6.90
CA VAL A 27 6.04 -1.29 6.24
C VAL A 27 7.14 -0.85 5.27
N ASP A 28 8.34 -1.34 5.47
CA ASP A 28 9.45 -1.25 4.53
C ASP A 28 9.26 -2.31 3.44
N PHE A 29 8.83 -1.85 2.25
CA PHE A 29 8.51 -2.71 1.12
C PHE A 29 9.77 -3.33 0.50
N GLY A 30 9.70 -4.63 0.23
CA GLY A 30 10.78 -5.39 -0.37
C GLY A 30 10.88 -5.22 -1.89
N GLY A 31 11.51 -6.23 -2.52
CA GLY A 31 11.71 -6.29 -3.97
C GLY A 31 10.48 -6.73 -4.76
N VAL A 32 10.65 -6.86 -6.09
CA VAL A 32 9.66 -7.47 -7.00
C VAL A 32 9.18 -8.82 -6.45
N GLY A 33 7.86 -9.03 -6.44
CA GLY A 33 7.21 -10.23 -5.92
C GLY A 33 6.84 -10.18 -4.43
N THR A 34 7.35 -9.21 -3.68
CA THR A 34 6.89 -8.98 -2.29
C THR A 34 5.51 -8.33 -2.27
N TRP A 35 4.74 -8.57 -1.20
CA TRP A 35 3.37 -8.07 -1.10
C TRP A 35 2.94 -7.73 0.33
N LEU A 36 1.99 -6.79 0.43
CA LEU A 36 1.26 -6.42 1.64
C LEU A 36 -0.23 -6.58 1.39
N GLU A 37 -0.95 -7.24 2.29
CA GLU A 37 -2.40 -7.42 2.20
C GLU A 37 -3.11 -6.90 3.44
N PHE A 38 -3.90 -5.84 3.26
CA PHE A 38 -4.88 -5.37 4.22
C PHE A 38 -6.09 -6.29 4.19
N THR A 39 -6.38 -7.02 5.26
CA THR A 39 -7.36 -8.11 5.23
C THR A 39 -8.80 -7.67 5.49
N SER A 40 -9.02 -6.47 6.06
CA SER A 40 -10.35 -6.03 6.49
C SER A 40 -10.54 -4.52 6.35
N VAL A 41 -10.42 -4.00 5.12
CA VAL A 41 -10.70 -2.59 4.82
C VAL A 41 -12.21 -2.40 4.62
N ASP A 42 -12.82 -1.53 5.43
CA ASP A 42 -14.26 -1.24 5.33
C ASP A 42 -14.57 -0.41 4.09
N GLY A 43 -15.35 -0.99 3.17
CA GLY A 43 -15.88 -0.36 1.95
C GLY A 43 -17.25 0.30 2.15
N GLY A 44 -17.76 0.38 3.38
CA GLY A 44 -19.04 1.01 3.70
C GLY A 44 -20.21 0.31 3.02
N THR A 45 -21.00 1.05 2.25
CA THR A 45 -22.12 0.51 1.47
C THR A 45 -21.70 -0.16 0.16
N GLY A 46 -20.40 -0.17 -0.16
CA GLY A 46 -19.88 -0.59 -1.46
C GLY A 46 -20.09 0.45 -2.56
N GLY A 47 -19.55 0.16 -3.75
CA GLY A 47 -19.57 1.05 -4.92
C GLY A 47 -18.20 1.64 -5.23
N GLU A 48 -18.18 2.75 -5.97
CA GLU A 48 -16.94 3.46 -6.30
C GLU A 48 -16.24 3.91 -5.01
N CYS A 49 -14.94 3.63 -4.93
CA CYS A 49 -14.11 3.95 -3.79
C CYS A 49 -12.72 4.41 -4.24
N GLN A 50 -12.04 5.13 -3.35
CA GLN A 50 -10.65 5.56 -3.54
C GLN A 50 -9.75 4.82 -2.57
N LEU A 51 -8.77 4.10 -3.11
CA LEU A 51 -7.69 3.52 -2.33
C LEU A 51 -6.57 4.55 -2.26
N GLN A 52 -6.39 5.14 -1.07
CA GLN A 52 -5.33 6.12 -0.82
C GLN A 52 -4.20 5.46 -0.02
N PHE A 53 -3.03 5.38 -0.63
CA PHE A 53 -1.83 4.79 -0.03
C PHE A 53 -0.88 5.90 0.38
N LYS A 54 -0.61 6.04 1.67
CA LYS A 54 0.42 6.94 2.18
C LYS A 54 1.78 6.25 2.12
N TYR A 55 2.77 6.88 1.50
CA TYR A 55 4.07 6.26 1.26
C TYR A 55 5.22 7.28 1.28
N ALA A 56 6.44 6.80 1.47
CA ALA A 56 7.68 7.53 1.24
C ALA A 56 8.64 6.66 0.41
N ALA A 57 9.31 7.26 -0.57
CA ALA A 57 10.18 6.56 -1.52
C ALA A 57 11.43 7.40 -1.81
N GLY A 58 12.39 7.41 -0.89
CA GLY A 58 13.62 8.21 -1.00
C GLY A 58 14.66 7.65 -1.99
N SER A 59 14.39 6.52 -2.65
CA SER A 59 15.25 5.96 -3.70
C SER A 59 15.06 6.67 -5.05
N GLU A 60 16.04 6.56 -5.95
CA GLU A 60 15.94 7.16 -7.29
C GLU A 60 14.96 6.44 -8.24
N ILE A 61 14.50 5.24 -7.88
CA ILE A 61 13.65 4.42 -8.74
C ILE A 61 12.21 4.40 -8.23
N ASN A 62 11.28 4.60 -9.15
CA ASN A 62 9.85 4.47 -8.92
C ASN A 62 9.48 3.00 -8.71
N ARG A 63 8.53 2.74 -7.81
CA ARG A 63 8.04 1.40 -7.54
C ARG A 63 6.61 1.24 -8.04
N ALA A 64 6.39 0.28 -8.93
CA ALA A 64 5.06 -0.10 -9.35
C ALA A 64 4.55 -1.28 -8.53
N CYS A 65 3.30 -1.20 -8.07
CA CYS A 65 2.63 -2.31 -7.39
C CYS A 65 1.30 -2.62 -8.06
N ASP A 66 1.08 -3.88 -8.39
CA ASP A 66 -0.22 -4.37 -8.83
C ASP A 66 -1.15 -4.41 -7.61
N VAL A 67 -2.35 -3.87 -7.80
CA VAL A 67 -3.37 -3.74 -6.77
C VAL A 67 -4.49 -4.72 -7.07
N SER A 68 -4.94 -5.44 -6.03
CA SER A 68 -6.13 -6.28 -6.10
C SER A 68 -7.06 -6.04 -4.91
N ILE A 69 -8.37 -6.17 -5.16
CA ILE A 69 -9.42 -6.16 -4.15
C ILE A 69 -10.13 -7.50 -4.18
N ASN A 70 -10.19 -8.19 -3.02
CA ASN A 70 -10.78 -9.53 -2.88
C ASN A 70 -10.23 -10.53 -3.91
N GLY A 71 -8.93 -10.42 -4.20
CA GLY A 71 -8.22 -11.24 -5.19
C GLY A 71 -8.47 -10.87 -6.66
N GLN A 72 -9.29 -9.85 -6.95
CA GLN A 72 -9.51 -9.36 -8.31
C GLN A 72 -8.59 -8.17 -8.62
N PRO A 73 -7.87 -8.15 -9.76
CA PRO A 73 -7.03 -7.03 -10.15
C PRO A 73 -7.85 -5.75 -10.35
N VAL A 74 -7.36 -4.61 -9.85
CA VAL A 74 -7.99 -3.29 -10.03
C VAL A 74 -7.12 -2.28 -10.77
N GLY A 75 -5.80 -2.47 -10.77
CA GLY A 75 -4.87 -1.60 -11.48
C GLY A 75 -3.46 -1.66 -10.92
N THR A 76 -2.65 -0.67 -11.27
CA THR A 76 -1.26 -0.55 -10.80
C THR A 76 -1.09 0.82 -10.13
N ALA A 77 -0.60 0.82 -8.89
CA ALA A 77 -0.19 2.03 -8.18
C ALA A 77 1.29 2.31 -8.46
N ILE A 78 1.62 3.56 -8.82
CA ILE A 78 2.99 3.96 -9.10
C ILE A 78 3.47 4.87 -7.97
N PHE A 79 4.30 4.32 -7.10
CA PHE A 79 4.96 5.05 -6.02
C PHE A 79 6.19 5.76 -6.57
N ASN A 80 6.02 7.04 -6.93
CA ASN A 80 7.08 7.87 -7.45
C ASN A 80 8.09 8.26 -6.37
N ARG A 81 9.33 8.54 -6.75
CA ARG A 81 10.32 9.09 -5.81
C ARG A 81 9.78 10.29 -5.03
N THR A 82 9.95 10.28 -3.71
CA THR A 82 9.73 11.43 -2.81
C THR A 82 11.03 12.19 -2.57
N GLU A 83 10.98 13.38 -1.98
CA GLU A 83 12.19 14.19 -1.73
C GLU A 83 13.21 13.41 -0.88
N ASP A 84 12.72 12.83 0.21
CA ASP A 84 13.44 11.93 1.10
C ASP A 84 12.50 10.89 1.76
N TRP A 85 13.02 10.11 2.71
CA TRP A 85 12.28 9.05 3.41
C TRP A 85 11.32 9.55 4.51
N SER A 86 11.32 10.84 4.80
CA SER A 86 10.39 11.54 5.70
C SER A 86 9.38 12.42 4.96
N ASP A 87 9.54 12.60 3.65
CA ASP A 87 8.54 13.18 2.75
C ASP A 87 7.48 12.13 2.39
N TRP A 88 6.33 12.21 3.06
CA TRP A 88 5.22 11.28 2.85
C TRP A 88 4.20 11.85 1.87
N GLN A 89 3.96 11.11 0.80
CA GLN A 89 3.01 11.45 -0.25
C GLN A 89 1.85 10.44 -0.27
N HIS A 90 0.85 10.72 -1.09
CA HIS A 90 -0.29 9.82 -1.30
C HIS A 90 -0.37 9.40 -2.76
N GLU A 91 -0.54 8.11 -2.99
CA GLU A 91 -0.92 7.54 -4.28
C GLU A 91 -2.38 7.09 -4.21
N VAL A 92 -3.15 7.38 -5.25
CA VAL A 92 -4.60 7.14 -5.26
C VAL A 92 -5.00 6.26 -6.44
N ILE A 93 -5.72 5.18 -6.15
CA ILE A 93 -6.34 4.31 -7.16
C ILE A 93 -7.86 4.36 -7.03
N GLN A 94 -8.53 4.63 -8.14
CA GLN A 94 -9.98 4.48 -8.24
C GLN A 94 -10.32 2.99 -8.39
N ALA A 95 -11.29 2.52 -7.62
CA ALA A 95 -11.71 1.12 -7.67
C ALA A 95 -13.20 0.98 -7.29
N THR A 96 -13.67 -0.27 -7.28
CA THR A 96 -14.99 -0.62 -6.76
C THR A 96 -14.82 -1.52 -5.55
N CYS A 97 -15.35 -1.08 -4.41
CA CYS A 97 -15.33 -1.82 -3.17
C CYS A 97 -16.66 -2.56 -2.95
N GLN A 98 -16.61 -3.72 -2.31
CA GLN A 98 -17.81 -4.39 -1.81
C GLN A 98 -18.28 -3.73 -0.50
N PRO A 99 -19.57 -3.83 -0.13
CA PRO A 99 -20.02 -3.40 1.18
C PRO A 99 -19.29 -4.18 2.29
N GLY A 100 -18.97 -3.49 3.38
CA GLY A 100 -18.24 -4.08 4.51
C GLY A 100 -16.77 -4.39 4.19
N ALA A 101 -16.24 -5.49 4.73
CA ALA A 101 -14.80 -5.77 4.69
C ALA A 101 -14.31 -6.22 3.30
N ASN A 102 -13.22 -5.60 2.85
CA ASN A 102 -12.50 -5.94 1.63
C ASN A 102 -11.04 -6.28 1.95
N ALA A 103 -10.50 -7.30 1.28
CA ALA A 103 -9.08 -7.59 1.26
C ALA A 103 -8.40 -6.80 0.15
N ILE A 104 -7.39 -5.99 0.48
CA ILE A 104 -6.67 -5.14 -0.48
C ILE A 104 -5.20 -5.55 -0.46
N ARG A 105 -4.69 -6.01 -1.60
CA ARG A 105 -3.29 -6.44 -1.72
C ARG A 105 -2.52 -5.57 -2.70
N LEU A 106 -1.34 -5.14 -2.27
CA LEU A 106 -0.28 -4.53 -3.08
C LEU A 106 0.80 -5.57 -3.34
N THR A 107 1.13 -5.85 -4.60
CA THR A 107 2.24 -6.74 -4.98
C THR A 107 3.23 -5.97 -5.83
N VAL A 108 4.51 -5.92 -5.45
CA VAL A 108 5.54 -5.20 -6.21
C VAL A 108 5.76 -5.86 -7.57
N SER A 109 5.48 -5.14 -8.65
CA SER A 109 5.60 -5.63 -10.03
C SER A 109 6.86 -5.11 -10.74
N SER A 110 7.36 -3.92 -10.37
CA SER A 110 8.66 -3.43 -10.84
C SER A 110 9.33 -2.47 -9.86
N ASN A 111 10.66 -2.39 -9.94
CA ASN A 111 11.56 -1.52 -9.21
C ASN A 111 12.66 -0.99 -10.12
#